data_AF-A0A9N9WQI3-F1
#
_entry.id   AF-A0A9N9WQI3-F1
#
_cell.length_a   1.000
_cell.length_b   1.000
_cell.length_c   1.000
_cell.angle_alpha   90.00
_cell.angle_beta   90.00
_cell.angle_gamma   90.00
#
_symmetry.space_group_name_H-M   'P 1'
#
loop_
_entity.id
_entity.type
_entity.pdbx_description
1 polymer ?
#
loop_
_entity_poly.entity_id
_entity_poly.type
_entity_poly.pdbx_seq_one_letter_code
_entity_poly.pdbx_strand_id
1 'polypeptide(L)'
;MEFSIALLLTTFIVLQHTNCVVFNMHACTADFCKSYRETVGCERLPKPCEIQNRTHNGIIFNSQTPCGCCEMCLTNLIEGDYCSKGMPGSPMPDSICGDGLYCTMKKGNQHPTCEKMYETSRCYQAKRKFNDDLRNGLIGHLQQPPSCDGDGNYNPIICIPGQNCFCVNEKGTRIFGDSVHQRNIDYIMHCGCSRMNDKLKDLVKQRFPFFTTRCKSDGSFEPLQCFDNLCLCIDERTGSPTSDIKNLTMNVNGDEATALLGLRDLPCYDEKIHLDEFNYARPCEILKRRLINTILESKLGEFIDAESHVDVCDPDGSFKSVQIDDLLTFCVDQRGNRIEDFVVEKNSYDAQNMNCKCARARQLLMDNNYLELPECCPNGNYRKVACRRGFCHCVDVNGLQVSLEVIDMQKIKLPCFQDQC
;
A
#
# COMPACT_ATOMS: atom_id res chain seq x y z
N MET A 1 -39.74 64.59 -19.54
CA MET A 1 -40.64 65.30 -20.46
C MET A 1 -39.89 65.48 -21.76
N GLU A 2 -39.70 64.39 -22.49
CA GLU A 2 -40.58 63.94 -23.59
C GLU A 2 -40.61 64.93 -24.75
N PHE A 3 -39.89 64.63 -25.84
CA PHE A 3 -40.47 64.17 -27.10
C PHE A 3 -39.40 64.14 -28.22
N SER A 4 -39.42 63.03 -28.97
CA SER A 4 -39.03 62.92 -30.39
C SER A 4 -37.57 63.09 -30.82
N ILE A 5 -36.84 61.98 -30.87
CA ILE A 5 -36.03 61.63 -32.07
C ILE A 5 -36.34 60.17 -32.43
N ALA A 6 -37.55 59.96 -32.93
CA ALA A 6 -37.84 58.88 -33.86
C ALA A 6 -37.42 59.34 -35.26
N LEU A 7 -37.03 58.40 -36.11
CA LEU A 7 -36.45 58.58 -37.45
C LEU A 7 -35.00 59.08 -37.46
N LEU A 8 -34.05 58.15 -37.49
CA LEU A 8 -32.96 58.14 -38.48
C LEU A 8 -32.06 56.90 -38.43
N LEU A 9 -32.54 55.76 -37.93
CA LEU A 9 -31.87 54.45 -38.10
C LEU A 9 -32.87 53.32 -38.41
N THR A 10 -33.91 53.60 -39.19
CA THR A 10 -34.90 52.61 -39.64
C THR A 10 -34.75 52.21 -41.11
N THR A 11 -33.53 52.23 -41.66
CA THR A 11 -33.25 51.67 -42.98
C THR A 11 -31.87 51.01 -43.04
N PHE A 12 -31.63 50.00 -42.19
CA PHE A 12 -30.70 48.89 -42.44
C PHE A 12 -31.02 47.74 -41.47
N ILE A 13 -32.29 47.33 -41.42
CA ILE A 13 -32.71 46.06 -40.80
C ILE A 13 -33.25 45.18 -41.92
N VAL A 14 -32.36 44.57 -42.68
CA VAL A 14 -32.55 43.29 -43.36
C VAL A 14 -31.16 42.67 -43.45
N LEU A 15 -31.02 41.43 -42.98
CA LEU A 15 -29.82 40.56 -42.93
C LEU A 15 -28.95 40.67 -41.67
N GLN A 16 -29.34 39.97 -40.60
CA GLN A 16 -28.68 38.72 -40.19
C GLN A 16 -29.26 38.25 -38.85
N HIS A 17 -30.25 37.35 -38.92
CA HIS A 17 -30.30 36.28 -37.94
C HIS A 17 -29.03 35.44 -38.13
N THR A 18 -28.24 35.25 -37.08
CA THR A 18 -27.79 33.93 -36.59
C THR A 18 -26.65 34.06 -35.57
N ASN A 19 -26.82 33.33 -34.47
CA ASN A 19 -25.78 32.75 -33.62
C ASN A 19 -25.02 33.69 -32.69
N CYS A 20 -25.67 34.01 -31.56
CA CYS A 20 -24.95 34.02 -30.28
C CYS A 20 -24.47 32.57 -30.06
N VAL A 21 -23.19 32.31 -30.32
CA VAL A 21 -22.57 31.01 -30.08
C VAL A 21 -22.52 30.80 -28.58
N VAL A 22 -23.47 30.01 -28.07
CA VAL A 22 -23.34 29.34 -26.78
C VAL A 22 -22.06 28.51 -26.88
N PHE A 23 -21.03 28.90 -26.13
CA PHE A 23 -19.92 27.99 -25.85
C PHE A 23 -20.52 26.84 -25.04
N ASN A 24 -20.90 25.76 -25.71
CA ASN A 24 -21.21 24.50 -25.07
C ASN A 24 -19.94 24.04 -24.35
N MET A 25 -19.89 24.22 -23.03
CA MET A 25 -19.02 23.40 -22.20
C MET A 25 -19.54 21.98 -22.34
N HIS A 26 -18.97 21.22 -23.30
CA HIS A 26 -19.25 19.81 -23.43
C HIS A 26 -18.76 19.11 -22.16
N ALA A 27 -19.68 18.85 -21.24
CA ALA A 27 -19.43 17.90 -20.17
C ALA A 27 -19.12 16.54 -20.84
N CYS A 28 -18.10 15.84 -20.35
CA CYS A 28 -17.77 14.51 -20.81
C CYS A 28 -18.85 13.51 -20.38
N THR A 29 -19.92 13.44 -21.16
CA THR A 29 -21.04 12.53 -20.95
C THR A 29 -20.89 11.29 -21.82
N ALA A 30 -21.57 10.21 -21.44
CA ALA A 30 -21.65 8.99 -22.27
C ALA A 30 -22.22 9.31 -23.67
N ASP A 31 -23.20 10.22 -23.75
CA ASP A 31 -23.80 10.66 -25.01
C ASP A 31 -22.82 11.41 -25.91
N PHE A 32 -21.96 12.26 -25.32
CA PHE A 32 -20.90 12.92 -26.06
C PHE A 32 -19.95 11.89 -26.69
N CYS A 33 -19.51 10.90 -25.91
CA CYS A 33 -18.63 9.85 -26.43
C CYS A 33 -19.29 8.98 -27.49
N LYS A 34 -20.58 8.67 -27.35
CA LYS A 34 -21.34 7.94 -28.37
C LYS A 34 -21.38 8.73 -29.68
N SER A 35 -21.76 10.00 -29.62
CA SER A 35 -21.80 10.90 -30.79
C SER A 35 -20.42 11.04 -31.44
N TYR A 36 -19.36 11.19 -30.63
CA TYR A 36 -17.99 11.27 -31.12
C TYR A 36 -17.58 10.01 -31.89
N ARG A 37 -17.86 8.82 -31.35
CA ARG A 37 -17.57 7.52 -32.00
C ARG A 37 -18.34 7.33 -33.31
N GLU A 38 -19.58 7.85 -33.40
CA GLU A 38 -20.41 7.72 -34.60
C GLU A 38 -20.04 8.73 -35.70
N THR A 39 -19.64 9.94 -35.32
CA THR A 39 -19.37 11.04 -36.26
C THR A 39 -17.90 11.12 -36.70
N VAL A 40 -16.97 10.91 -35.78
CA VAL A 40 -15.52 10.97 -36.04
C VAL A 40 -14.93 9.58 -36.20
N GLY A 41 -15.39 8.61 -35.41
CA GLY A 41 -14.83 7.26 -35.39
C GLY A 41 -13.60 7.13 -34.48
N CYS A 42 -13.36 5.91 -33.99
CA CYS A 42 -12.14 5.56 -33.28
C CYS A 42 -11.24 4.71 -34.18
N GLU A 43 -9.93 4.86 -34.01
CA GLU A 43 -8.98 3.94 -34.64
C GLU A 43 -9.14 2.53 -34.08
N ARG A 44 -8.94 1.54 -34.96
CA ARG A 44 -9.00 0.13 -34.57
C ARG A 44 -7.74 -0.24 -33.79
N LEU A 45 -7.92 -0.95 -32.67
CA LEU A 45 -6.80 -1.38 -31.85
C LEU A 45 -5.87 -2.33 -32.61
N PRO A 46 -4.55 -2.20 -32.42
CA PRO A 46 -3.58 -3.19 -32.90
C PRO A 46 -3.85 -4.61 -32.36
N LYS A 47 -3.49 -5.63 -33.15
CA LYS A 47 -3.64 -7.06 -32.78
C LYS A 47 -3.16 -7.41 -31.35
N PRO A 48 -2.04 -6.86 -30.83
CA PRO A 48 -1.63 -7.09 -29.45
C PRO A 48 -2.70 -6.79 -28.40
N CYS A 49 -3.53 -5.75 -28.63
CA CYS A 49 -4.61 -5.41 -27.72
C CYS A 49 -5.97 -6.03 -28.09
N GLU A 50 -6.16 -6.48 -29.34
CA GLU A 50 -7.39 -7.19 -29.73
C GLU A 50 -7.44 -8.62 -29.18
N ILE A 51 -6.28 -9.30 -29.07
CA ILE A 51 -6.21 -10.74 -28.77
C ILE A 51 -5.84 -11.01 -27.31
N GLN A 52 -4.93 -10.22 -26.71
CA GLN A 52 -4.49 -10.36 -25.32
C GLN A 52 -4.06 -11.80 -24.93
N ASN A 53 -3.04 -12.31 -25.60
CA ASN A 53 -2.42 -13.60 -25.30
C ASN A 53 -0.91 -13.46 -25.05
N ARG A 54 -0.24 -14.59 -24.76
CA ARG A 54 1.20 -14.60 -24.43
C ARG A 54 2.13 -13.99 -25.50
N THR A 55 1.74 -14.00 -26.77
CA THR A 55 2.53 -13.46 -27.89
C THR A 55 1.99 -12.15 -28.44
N HIS A 56 0.77 -11.78 -28.08
CA HIS A 56 0.05 -10.59 -28.50
C HIS A 56 -0.54 -9.96 -27.24
N ASN A 57 0.27 -9.18 -26.54
CA ASN A 57 -0.13 -8.49 -25.33
C ASN A 57 0.15 -6.98 -25.46
N GLY A 58 -0.73 -6.19 -24.86
CA GLY A 58 -0.58 -4.75 -24.81
C GLY A 58 -1.47 -4.16 -23.74
N ILE A 59 -1.20 -2.91 -23.36
CA ILE A 59 -1.94 -2.19 -22.35
C ILE A 59 -2.99 -1.33 -23.06
N ILE A 60 -4.26 -1.52 -22.71
CA ILE A 60 -5.39 -0.73 -23.22
C ILE A 60 -5.69 0.38 -22.22
N PHE A 61 -5.81 1.61 -22.71
CA PHE A 61 -6.24 2.76 -21.91
C PHE A 61 -6.95 3.79 -22.77
N ASN A 62 -7.62 4.74 -22.12
CA ASN A 62 -8.34 5.80 -22.81
C ASN A 62 -7.35 6.70 -23.55
N SER A 63 -7.61 6.92 -24.84
CA SER A 63 -6.77 7.74 -25.69
C SER A 63 -6.91 9.23 -25.36
N GLN A 64 -6.03 10.05 -25.95
CA GLN A 64 -6.08 11.51 -25.81
C GLN A 64 -7.22 12.17 -26.62
N THR A 65 -8.17 11.39 -27.13
CA THR A 65 -9.37 11.93 -27.77
C THR A 65 -10.18 12.79 -26.79
N PRO A 66 -10.96 13.78 -27.26
CA PRO A 66 -11.83 14.56 -26.39
C PRO A 66 -12.64 13.64 -25.46
N CYS A 67 -12.57 13.90 -24.15
CA CYS A 67 -13.21 13.09 -23.11
C CYS A 67 -12.75 11.62 -23.00
N GLY A 68 -11.63 11.24 -23.64
CA GLY A 68 -11.10 9.87 -23.60
C GLY A 68 -12.04 8.85 -24.25
N CYS A 69 -12.81 9.28 -25.24
CA CYS A 69 -13.90 8.47 -25.79
C CYS A 69 -13.42 7.26 -26.60
N CYS A 70 -12.17 7.23 -27.07
CA CYS A 70 -11.59 6.09 -27.76
C CYS A 70 -10.55 5.38 -26.89
N GLU A 71 -10.27 4.12 -27.23
CA GLU A 71 -9.20 3.34 -26.63
C GLU A 71 -7.93 3.45 -27.47
N MET A 72 -6.78 3.30 -26.83
CA MET A 72 -5.51 3.11 -27.52
C MET A 72 -4.71 1.98 -26.88
N CYS A 73 -3.76 1.44 -27.64
CA CYS A 73 -2.95 0.30 -27.26
C CYS A 73 -1.49 0.69 -27.14
N LEU A 74 -0.87 0.36 -26.02
CA LEU A 74 0.58 0.27 -25.89
C LEU A 74 1.01 -1.18 -26.06
N THR A 75 1.73 -1.49 -27.13
CA THR A 75 2.21 -2.85 -27.38
C THR A 75 3.34 -3.19 -26.40
N ASN A 76 3.27 -4.37 -25.76
CA ASN A 76 4.36 -4.83 -24.90
C ASN A 76 5.48 -5.42 -25.74
N LEU A 77 6.65 -4.79 -25.69
CA LEU A 77 7.88 -5.24 -26.32
C LEU A 77 8.52 -6.36 -25.49
N ILE A 78 9.18 -7.29 -26.18
CA ILE A 78 9.87 -8.42 -25.55
C ILE A 78 11.35 -8.12 -25.31
N GLU A 79 12.02 -8.98 -24.57
CA GLU A 79 13.46 -8.85 -24.27
C GLU A 79 14.28 -8.80 -25.57
N GLY A 80 15.09 -7.75 -25.72
CA GLY A 80 15.93 -7.51 -26.90
C GLY A 80 15.32 -6.59 -27.96
N ASP A 81 14.02 -6.31 -27.89
CA ASP A 81 13.38 -5.36 -28.83
C ASP A 81 13.90 -3.94 -28.64
N TYR A 82 13.95 -3.18 -29.73
CA TYR A 82 14.31 -1.76 -29.68
C TYR A 82 13.24 -0.96 -28.98
N CYS A 83 13.66 -0.07 -28.09
CA CYS A 83 12.77 0.78 -27.32
C CYS A 83 13.28 2.22 -27.29
N SER A 84 12.41 3.15 -26.92
CA SER A 84 12.75 4.56 -26.72
C SER A 84 12.46 4.97 -25.29
N LYS A 85 13.38 5.71 -24.66
CA LYS A 85 13.18 6.28 -23.32
C LYS A 85 12.23 7.47 -23.30
N GLY A 86 11.89 8.00 -24.48
CA GLY A 86 11.16 9.26 -24.62
C GLY A 86 11.96 10.47 -24.12
N MET A 87 11.57 11.66 -24.56
CA MET A 87 12.02 12.94 -24.01
C MET A 87 10.80 13.77 -23.60
N PRO A 88 10.92 14.70 -22.65
CA PRO A 88 9.83 15.62 -22.32
C PRO A 88 9.27 16.29 -23.59
N GLY A 89 7.96 16.21 -23.80
CA GLY A 89 7.28 16.73 -25.01
C GLY A 89 7.27 15.80 -26.22
N SER A 90 7.81 14.58 -26.12
CA SER A 90 7.67 13.57 -27.16
C SER A 90 6.21 13.12 -27.29
N PRO A 91 5.77 12.69 -28.49
CA PRO A 91 4.46 12.06 -28.64
C PRO A 91 4.36 10.83 -27.74
N MET A 92 3.13 10.46 -27.40
CA MET A 92 2.86 9.25 -26.63
C MET A 92 3.39 8.04 -27.42
N PRO A 93 4.16 7.13 -26.79
CA PRO A 93 4.66 5.96 -27.48
C PRO A 93 3.51 5.02 -27.86
N ASP A 94 3.74 4.19 -28.88
CA ASP A 94 2.85 3.11 -29.33
C ASP A 94 3.22 1.75 -28.71
N SER A 95 4.36 1.70 -28.01
CA SER A 95 4.97 0.51 -27.47
C SER A 95 5.72 0.80 -26.16
N ILE A 96 5.78 -0.20 -25.28
CA ILE A 96 6.46 -0.14 -23.99
C ILE A 96 7.13 -1.49 -23.71
N CYS A 97 8.27 -1.51 -23.02
CA CYS A 97 8.84 -2.77 -22.58
C CYS A 97 7.85 -3.50 -21.67
N GLY A 98 7.58 -4.78 -21.94
CA GLY A 98 6.65 -5.58 -21.15
C GLY A 98 7.15 -5.86 -19.73
N ASP A 99 6.31 -6.54 -18.95
CA ASP A 99 6.54 -6.83 -17.53
C ASP A 99 7.95 -7.31 -17.20
N GLY A 100 8.62 -6.62 -16.27
CA GLY A 100 9.96 -6.98 -15.81
C GLY A 100 11.10 -6.57 -16.74
N LEU A 101 10.79 -5.81 -17.78
CA LEU A 101 11.76 -5.25 -18.71
C LEU A 101 11.81 -3.72 -18.60
N TYR A 102 12.98 -3.16 -18.80
CA TYR A 102 13.20 -1.72 -18.79
C TYR A 102 14.07 -1.30 -19.96
N CYS A 103 13.68 -0.18 -20.57
CA CYS A 103 14.36 0.33 -21.74
C CYS A 103 15.75 0.85 -21.38
N THR A 104 16.81 0.13 -21.78
CA THR A 104 18.18 0.39 -21.31
C THR A 104 19.16 0.49 -22.48
N MET A 105 20.11 1.43 -22.37
CA MET A 105 21.23 1.54 -23.31
C MET A 105 22.38 0.66 -22.83
N LYS A 106 22.55 -0.53 -23.43
CA LYS A 106 23.72 -1.37 -23.18
C LYS A 106 24.98 -0.75 -23.79
N LYS A 107 26.12 -0.89 -23.09
CA LYS A 107 27.43 -0.48 -23.61
C LYS A 107 27.71 -1.25 -24.91
N GLY A 108 27.92 -0.52 -26.01
CA GLY A 108 28.20 -1.09 -27.33
C GLY A 108 26.99 -1.11 -28.28
N ASN A 109 25.76 -0.88 -27.79
CA ASN A 109 24.59 -0.76 -28.65
C ASN A 109 24.39 0.68 -29.11
N GLN A 110 23.97 0.87 -30.37
CA GLN A 110 23.62 2.19 -30.92
C GLN A 110 22.22 2.66 -30.50
N HIS A 111 21.32 1.72 -30.17
CA HIS A 111 19.94 1.98 -29.79
C HIS A 111 19.57 1.27 -28.48
N PRO A 112 18.61 1.81 -27.70
CA PRO A 112 18.18 1.18 -26.46
C PRO A 112 17.38 -0.07 -26.78
N THR A 113 17.50 -1.08 -25.92
CA THR A 113 16.72 -2.32 -26.01
C THR A 113 15.98 -2.60 -24.70
N CYS A 114 14.91 -3.36 -24.78
CA CYS A 114 14.20 -3.84 -23.60
C CYS A 114 15.03 -4.92 -22.90
N GLU A 115 15.43 -4.64 -21.67
CA GLU A 115 16.34 -5.47 -20.89
C GLU A 115 15.76 -5.77 -19.52
N LYS A 116 16.09 -6.93 -18.94
CA LYS A 116 15.66 -7.26 -17.58
C LYS A 116 16.13 -6.23 -16.57
N MET A 117 15.28 -5.90 -15.61
CA MET A 117 15.47 -4.83 -14.62
C MET A 117 16.54 -5.13 -13.54
N TYR A 118 17.60 -5.88 -13.86
CA TYR A 118 18.60 -6.29 -12.87
C TYR A 118 19.39 -5.11 -12.27
N GLU A 119 19.50 -3.99 -12.99
CA GLU A 119 20.24 -2.80 -12.55
C GLU A 119 19.34 -1.74 -11.89
N THR A 120 18.06 -1.70 -12.27
CA THR A 120 17.12 -0.65 -11.84
C THR A 120 16.16 -1.12 -10.75
N SER A 121 15.90 -2.43 -10.65
CA SER A 121 14.97 -3.01 -9.67
C SER A 121 15.70 -3.85 -8.62
N ARG A 122 15.44 -3.52 -7.35
CA ARG A 122 15.90 -4.32 -6.20
C ARG A 122 15.28 -5.73 -6.19
N CYS A 123 14.03 -5.86 -6.62
CA CYS A 123 13.35 -7.16 -6.66
C CYS A 123 13.97 -8.08 -7.72
N TYR A 124 14.18 -7.59 -8.93
CA TYR A 124 14.81 -8.37 -10.00
C TYR A 124 16.28 -8.68 -9.68
N GLN A 125 17.00 -7.78 -9.01
CA GLN A 125 18.33 -8.06 -8.50
C GLN A 125 18.33 -9.22 -7.48
N ALA A 126 17.41 -9.20 -6.51
CA ALA A 126 17.25 -10.28 -5.54
C ALA A 126 16.81 -11.60 -6.21
N LYS A 127 15.92 -11.54 -7.20
CA LYS A 127 15.48 -12.71 -7.98
C LYS A 127 16.63 -13.33 -8.77
N ARG A 128 17.51 -12.51 -9.35
CA ARG A 128 18.74 -12.98 -10.01
C ARG A 128 19.65 -13.69 -9.02
N LYS A 129 19.93 -13.06 -7.87
CA LYS A 129 20.74 -13.66 -6.81
C LYS A 129 20.17 -15.00 -6.34
N PHE A 130 18.87 -15.07 -6.10
CA PHE A 130 18.18 -16.32 -5.74
C PHE A 130 18.38 -17.41 -6.78
N ASN A 131 18.21 -17.09 -8.07
CA ASN A 131 18.41 -18.07 -9.15
C ASN A 131 19.88 -18.52 -9.28
N ASP A 132 20.83 -17.62 -9.04
CA ASP A 132 22.26 -17.95 -9.00
C ASP A 132 22.56 -18.91 -7.83
N ASP A 133 22.07 -18.58 -6.63
CA ASP A 133 22.23 -19.39 -5.42
C ASP A 133 21.54 -20.76 -5.58
N LEU A 134 20.37 -20.81 -6.24
CA LEU A 134 19.64 -22.04 -6.54
C LEU A 134 20.45 -22.97 -7.44
N ARG A 135 21.06 -22.44 -8.50
CA ARG A 135 21.94 -23.21 -9.41
C ARG A 135 23.18 -23.76 -8.71
N ASN A 136 23.67 -23.03 -7.70
CA ASN A 136 24.83 -23.42 -6.91
C ASN A 136 24.47 -24.34 -5.72
N GLY A 137 23.20 -24.67 -5.51
CA GLY A 137 22.76 -25.50 -4.38
C GLY A 137 22.90 -24.82 -3.02
N LEU A 138 22.82 -23.49 -2.96
CA LEU A 138 22.98 -22.67 -1.75
C LEU A 138 21.64 -22.24 -1.12
N ILE A 139 20.52 -22.70 -1.68
CA ILE A 139 19.17 -22.36 -1.25
C ILE A 139 18.66 -23.37 -0.22
N GLY A 140 18.29 -22.86 0.95
CA GLY A 140 17.66 -23.64 2.00
C GLY A 140 16.19 -23.98 1.71
N HIS A 141 15.69 -25.06 2.32
CA HIS A 141 14.38 -25.65 1.98
C HIS A 141 13.15 -24.73 2.20
N LEU A 142 13.23 -23.71 3.07
CA LEU A 142 12.13 -22.75 3.28
C LEU A 142 12.34 -21.44 2.53
N GLN A 143 13.49 -21.22 1.89
CA GLN A 143 13.73 -20.00 1.13
C GLN A 143 12.86 -19.99 -0.13
N GLN A 144 12.15 -18.89 -0.35
CA GLN A 144 11.30 -18.69 -1.51
C GLN A 144 11.89 -17.64 -2.46
N PRO A 145 11.70 -17.78 -3.78
CA PRO A 145 12.09 -16.74 -4.72
C PRO A 145 11.29 -15.46 -4.43
N PRO A 146 11.92 -14.28 -4.48
CA PRO A 146 11.17 -13.03 -4.40
C PRO A 146 10.22 -12.92 -5.59
N SER A 147 8.99 -12.49 -5.30
CA SER A 147 7.96 -12.27 -6.29
C SER A 147 7.93 -10.79 -6.66
N CYS A 148 8.04 -10.48 -7.95
CA CYS A 148 8.15 -9.11 -8.46
C CYS A 148 6.98 -8.82 -9.39
N ASP A 149 6.49 -7.59 -9.37
CA ASP A 149 5.50 -7.11 -10.33
C ASP A 149 6.14 -6.66 -11.65
N GLY A 150 5.30 -6.22 -12.60
CA GLY A 150 5.73 -5.78 -13.94
C GLY A 150 6.61 -4.54 -13.92
N ASP A 151 6.46 -3.68 -12.90
CA ASP A 151 7.26 -2.46 -12.72
C ASP A 151 8.59 -2.72 -11.99
N GLY A 152 8.85 -3.97 -11.61
CA GLY A 152 10.05 -4.35 -10.89
C GLY A 152 10.01 -4.06 -9.40
N ASN A 153 8.86 -3.76 -8.82
CA ASN A 153 8.72 -3.68 -7.38
C ASN A 153 8.51 -5.07 -6.78
N TYR A 154 8.70 -5.18 -5.46
CA TYR A 154 8.30 -6.38 -4.73
C TYR A 154 6.78 -6.50 -4.70
N ASN A 155 6.30 -7.73 -4.87
CA ASN A 155 4.92 -8.06 -4.53
C ASN A 155 4.67 -7.80 -3.03
N PRO A 156 3.46 -7.37 -2.67
CA PRO A 156 3.19 -6.79 -1.36
C PRO A 156 3.29 -7.78 -0.19
N ILE A 157 3.26 -9.09 -0.43
CA ILE A 157 3.14 -10.13 0.59
C ILE A 157 4.38 -11.01 0.55
N ILE A 158 5.01 -11.22 1.71
CA ILE A 158 6.08 -12.20 1.89
C ILE A 158 5.71 -13.12 3.05
N CYS A 159 5.87 -14.43 2.83
CA CYS A 159 5.49 -15.46 3.80
C CYS A 159 6.69 -16.26 4.30
N ILE A 160 6.69 -16.56 5.61
CA ILE A 160 7.51 -17.62 6.19
C ILE A 160 6.71 -18.93 6.08
N PRO A 161 7.21 -19.97 5.39
CA PRO A 161 6.45 -21.19 5.18
C PRO A 161 5.95 -21.84 6.48
N GLY A 162 4.62 -21.95 6.62
CA GLY A 162 3.98 -22.56 7.80
C GLY A 162 4.06 -21.75 9.10
N GLN A 163 4.38 -20.46 9.03
CA GLN A 163 4.27 -19.52 10.14
C GLN A 163 3.29 -18.40 9.75
N ASN A 164 3.76 -17.18 9.52
CA ASN A 164 2.97 -16.01 9.14
C ASN A 164 3.44 -15.40 7.80
N CYS A 165 2.60 -14.54 7.25
CA CYS A 165 2.87 -13.66 6.12
C CYS A 165 2.79 -12.20 6.59
N PHE A 166 3.60 -11.34 5.98
CA PHE A 166 3.67 -9.92 6.32
C PHE A 166 3.73 -9.04 5.07
N CYS A 167 3.31 -7.80 5.25
CA CYS A 167 3.36 -6.80 4.19
C CYS A 167 4.78 -6.27 3.97
N VAL A 168 5.11 -5.97 2.72
CA VAL A 168 6.31 -5.22 2.34
C VAL A 168 5.96 -4.04 1.45
N ASN A 169 6.79 -3.01 1.50
CA ASN A 169 6.73 -1.91 0.56
C ASN A 169 7.35 -2.28 -0.80
N GLU A 170 7.35 -1.35 -1.74
CA GLU A 170 7.79 -1.56 -3.13
C GLU A 170 9.28 -1.98 -3.22
N LYS A 171 10.07 -1.60 -2.20
CA LYS A 171 11.50 -1.90 -2.08
C LYS A 171 11.78 -3.24 -1.39
N GLY A 172 10.75 -3.93 -0.90
CA GLY A 172 10.85 -5.20 -0.16
C GLY A 172 11.08 -5.03 1.35
N THR A 173 10.96 -3.81 1.89
CA THR A 173 11.07 -3.58 3.34
C THR A 173 9.76 -3.96 4.02
N ARG A 174 9.84 -4.74 5.10
CA ARG A 174 8.66 -5.11 5.92
C ARG A 174 8.00 -3.87 6.53
N ILE A 175 6.69 -3.78 6.36
CA ILE A 175 5.82 -2.74 6.88
C ILE A 175 4.69 -3.37 7.71
N PHE A 176 3.81 -2.54 8.27
CA PHE A 176 2.65 -3.00 9.04
C PHE A 176 1.76 -3.95 8.23
N GLY A 177 1.21 -4.97 8.89
CA GLY A 177 0.30 -5.95 8.29
C GLY A 177 0.85 -7.36 8.40
N ASP A 178 0.19 -8.19 9.19
CA ASP A 178 0.58 -9.58 9.46
C ASP A 178 -0.65 -10.48 9.45
N SER A 179 -0.50 -11.69 8.91
CA SER A 179 -1.55 -12.70 8.91
C SER A 179 -0.94 -14.11 8.99
N VAL A 180 -1.70 -15.08 9.47
CA VAL A 180 -1.24 -16.48 9.49
C VAL A 180 -1.05 -17.02 8.08
N HIS A 181 -0.05 -17.87 7.88
CA HIS A 181 0.20 -18.46 6.56
C HIS A 181 -0.93 -19.42 6.19
N GLN A 182 -1.66 -19.09 5.11
CA GLN A 182 -2.73 -19.92 4.54
C GLN A 182 -2.57 -20.05 3.01
N ARG A 183 -3.21 -21.07 2.40
CA ARG A 183 -3.08 -21.36 0.96
C ARG A 183 -3.63 -20.26 0.05
N ASN A 184 -4.65 -19.54 0.52
CA ASN A 184 -5.35 -18.49 -0.21
C ASN A 184 -5.01 -17.09 0.36
N ILE A 185 -3.78 -16.92 0.86
CA ILE A 185 -3.37 -15.68 1.52
C ILE A 185 -3.52 -14.45 0.62
N ASP A 186 -3.28 -14.57 -0.69
CA ASP A 186 -3.42 -13.46 -1.65
C ASP A 186 -4.85 -12.92 -1.78
N TYR A 187 -5.86 -13.70 -1.36
CA TYR A 187 -7.27 -13.30 -1.33
C TYR A 187 -7.71 -12.72 0.01
N ILE A 188 -6.92 -12.93 1.07
CA ILE A 188 -7.24 -12.49 2.44
C ILE A 188 -6.45 -11.21 2.76
N MET A 189 -5.17 -11.21 2.42
CA MET A 189 -4.22 -10.15 2.70
C MET A 189 -3.93 -9.38 1.42
N HIS A 190 -4.06 -8.06 1.44
CA HIS A 190 -3.82 -7.23 0.26
C HIS A 190 -2.70 -6.20 0.43
N CYS A 191 -2.43 -5.75 1.67
CA CYS A 191 -1.39 -4.75 2.00
C CYS A 191 -1.52 -3.38 1.31
N GLY A 192 -2.62 -3.12 0.60
CA GLY A 192 -2.84 -1.87 -0.13
C GLY A 192 -2.82 -0.66 0.80
N CYS A 193 -3.52 -0.76 1.93
CA CYS A 193 -3.56 0.29 2.95
C CYS A 193 -2.19 0.50 3.60
N SER A 194 -1.48 -0.58 3.95
CA SER A 194 -0.13 -0.49 4.51
C SER A 194 0.86 0.18 3.56
N ARG A 195 0.86 -0.17 2.26
CA ARG A 195 1.72 0.47 1.25
C ARG A 195 1.36 1.93 1.04
N MET A 196 0.07 2.29 1.07
CA MET A 196 -0.38 3.67 1.00
C MET A 196 0.16 4.47 2.20
N ASN A 197 0.02 3.94 3.42
CA ASN A 197 0.50 4.59 4.62
C ASN A 197 2.03 4.70 4.68
N ASP A 198 2.78 3.71 4.21
CA ASP A 198 4.24 3.78 4.08
C ASP A 198 4.67 4.89 3.10
N LYS A 199 4.03 4.97 1.93
CA LYS A 199 4.27 6.05 0.95
C LYS A 199 3.94 7.43 1.52
N LEU A 200 2.85 7.55 2.26
CA LEU A 200 2.46 8.80 2.88
C LEU A 200 3.48 9.24 3.93
N LYS A 201 4.04 8.33 4.73
CA LYS A 201 5.13 8.65 5.67
C LYS A 201 6.35 9.24 4.97
N ASP A 202 6.73 8.71 3.81
CA ASP A 202 7.86 9.22 3.02
C ASP A 202 7.59 10.61 2.40
N LEU A 203 6.37 10.86 1.93
CA LEU A 203 5.97 12.10 1.27
C LEU A 203 5.71 13.23 2.26
N VAL A 204 5.05 12.89 3.36
CA VAL A 204 4.64 13.80 4.41
C VAL A 204 5.73 13.76 5.48
N LYS A 205 6.91 14.32 5.19
CA LYS A 205 8.01 14.55 6.17
C LYS A 205 7.62 15.53 7.30
N GLN A 206 6.39 15.49 7.79
CA GLN A 206 5.73 16.64 8.40
C GLN A 206 5.37 16.42 9.86
N ARG A 207 6.04 17.19 10.71
CA ARG A 207 5.59 18.26 11.63
C ARG A 207 4.14 18.32 12.17
N PHE A 208 3.15 17.65 11.59
CA PHE A 208 1.76 17.64 12.07
C PHE A 208 1.12 16.25 11.94
N PRO A 209 0.28 15.85 12.90
CA PRO A 209 -0.40 14.57 12.86
C PRO A 209 -1.50 14.59 11.78
N PHE A 210 -1.34 13.75 10.75
CA PHE A 210 -2.36 13.51 9.74
C PHE A 210 -3.18 12.27 10.11
N PHE A 211 -4.49 12.36 9.96
CA PHE A 211 -5.37 11.19 10.00
C PHE A 211 -5.23 10.45 8.68
N THR A 212 -4.58 9.29 8.73
CA THR A 212 -4.43 8.40 7.58
C THR A 212 -5.65 7.51 7.43
N THR A 213 -5.80 6.89 6.25
CA THR A 213 -6.78 5.81 6.05
C THR A 213 -6.53 4.69 7.04
N ARG A 214 -7.58 4.18 7.67
CA ARG A 214 -7.50 3.06 8.61
C ARG A 214 -7.29 1.76 7.86
N CYS A 215 -6.35 0.95 8.34
CA CYS A 215 -6.11 -0.39 7.82
C CYS A 215 -6.77 -1.47 8.70
N LYS A 216 -6.91 -2.67 8.15
CA LYS A 216 -7.06 -3.91 8.93
C LYS A 216 -5.68 -4.41 9.39
N SER A 217 -5.65 -5.36 10.32
CA SER A 217 -4.40 -5.93 10.86
C SER A 217 -3.56 -6.72 9.84
N ASP A 218 -4.19 -7.17 8.75
CA ASP A 218 -3.54 -7.80 7.59
C ASP A 218 -2.97 -6.76 6.60
N GLY A 219 -3.14 -5.47 6.85
CA GLY A 219 -2.70 -4.37 5.99
C GLY A 219 -3.62 -4.06 4.81
N SER A 220 -4.77 -4.73 4.69
CA SER A 220 -5.86 -4.36 3.78
C SER A 220 -6.57 -3.08 4.25
N PHE A 221 -7.39 -2.45 3.42
CA PHE A 221 -8.18 -1.30 3.83
C PHE A 221 -9.33 -1.73 4.75
N GLU A 222 -9.59 -0.98 5.82
CA GLU A 222 -10.85 -1.12 6.56
C GLU A 222 -12.00 -0.60 5.69
N PRO A 223 -13.01 -1.41 5.33
CA PRO A 223 -14.06 -0.96 4.40
C PRO A 223 -14.81 0.27 4.89
N LEU A 224 -15.04 0.40 6.20
CA LEU A 224 -15.58 1.63 6.77
C LEU A 224 -14.44 2.62 7.02
N GLN A 225 -14.56 3.85 6.51
CA GLN A 225 -13.61 4.93 6.79
C GLN A 225 -14.36 6.12 7.34
N CYS A 226 -13.97 6.58 8.53
CA CYS A 226 -14.52 7.77 9.15
C CYS A 226 -13.42 8.79 9.45
N PHE A 227 -13.65 10.03 9.03
CA PHE A 227 -12.84 11.19 9.33
C PHE A 227 -13.73 12.20 10.06
N ASP A 228 -13.47 12.36 11.36
CA ASP A 228 -14.37 13.05 12.29
C ASP A 228 -15.81 12.53 12.20
N ASN A 229 -16.69 13.31 11.56
CA ASN A 229 -18.11 12.99 11.41
C ASN A 229 -18.48 12.57 9.99
N LEU A 230 -17.52 12.45 9.08
CA LEU A 230 -17.74 12.04 7.70
C LEU A 230 -17.31 10.58 7.54
N CYS A 231 -18.25 9.71 7.20
CA CYS A 231 -17.98 8.29 6.98
C CYS A 231 -18.35 7.89 5.56
N LEU A 232 -17.57 6.96 4.99
CA LEU A 232 -17.88 6.33 3.71
C LEU A 232 -17.42 4.86 3.71
N CYS A 233 -17.96 4.09 2.77
CA CYS A 233 -17.43 2.78 2.44
C CYS A 233 -16.39 2.88 1.33
N ILE A 234 -15.33 2.08 1.46
CA ILE A 234 -14.29 1.88 0.45
C ILE A 234 -14.12 0.39 0.15
N ASP A 235 -13.53 0.10 -1.00
CA ASP A 235 -13.12 -1.25 -1.38
C ASP A 235 -11.89 -1.70 -0.58
N GLU A 236 -11.96 -2.89 0.02
CA GLU A 236 -10.91 -3.44 0.89
C GLU A 236 -9.54 -3.57 0.21
N ARG A 237 -9.53 -3.77 -1.11
CA ARG A 237 -8.32 -4.02 -1.89
C ARG A 237 -7.73 -2.75 -2.49
N THR A 238 -8.58 -1.90 -3.06
CA THR A 238 -8.14 -0.72 -3.82
C THR A 238 -8.24 0.59 -3.03
N GLY A 239 -9.04 0.62 -1.96
CA GLY A 239 -9.34 1.85 -1.22
C GLY A 239 -10.26 2.82 -1.97
N SER A 240 -10.84 2.40 -3.11
CA SER A 240 -11.75 3.24 -3.89
C SER A 240 -13.10 3.38 -3.19
N PRO A 241 -13.74 4.57 -3.19
CA PRO A 241 -15.08 4.75 -2.63
C PRO A 241 -16.12 3.82 -3.26
N THR A 242 -16.90 3.15 -2.41
CA THR A 242 -18.01 2.26 -2.80
C THR A 242 -19.37 2.78 -2.34
N SER A 243 -19.41 3.85 -1.55
CA SER A 243 -20.63 4.57 -1.16
C SER A 243 -20.44 6.08 -1.21
N ASP A 244 -21.55 6.80 -1.16
CA ASP A 244 -21.54 8.23 -0.87
C ASP A 244 -21.06 8.52 0.56
N ILE A 245 -20.55 9.73 0.76
CA ILE A 245 -20.13 10.23 2.08
C ILE A 245 -21.38 10.52 2.92
N LYS A 246 -21.41 9.99 4.14
CA LYS A 246 -22.44 10.24 5.16
C LYS A 246 -21.88 11.15 6.23
N ASN A 247 -22.63 12.21 6.55
CA ASN A 247 -22.29 13.13 7.64
C ASN A 247 -23.11 12.80 8.89
N LEU A 248 -22.42 12.41 9.96
CA LEU A 248 -22.99 12.00 11.23
C LEU A 248 -23.49 13.18 12.10
N THR A 249 -23.07 14.43 11.85
CA THR A 249 -23.49 15.60 12.65
C THR A 249 -24.80 16.25 12.22
N MET A 250 -25.38 15.88 11.07
CA MET A 250 -26.58 16.55 10.54
C MET A 250 -27.90 16.13 11.22
N ASN A 251 -27.85 15.33 12.28
CA ASN A 251 -29.02 15.00 13.08
C ASN A 251 -29.07 15.88 14.35
N VAL A 252 -29.87 16.94 14.25
CA VAL A 252 -29.87 18.21 15.00
C VAL A 252 -30.15 18.13 16.53
N ASN A 253 -30.19 16.94 17.14
CA ASN A 253 -30.55 16.83 18.56
C ASN A 253 -29.44 16.36 19.51
N GLY A 254 -28.23 16.08 19.02
CA GLY A 254 -27.12 15.66 19.89
C GLY A 254 -27.34 14.30 20.57
N ASP A 255 -28.35 13.54 20.13
CA ASP A 255 -28.65 12.22 20.66
C ASP A 255 -27.74 11.18 19.99
N GLU A 256 -26.97 10.45 20.80
CA GLU A 256 -26.05 9.36 20.43
C GLU A 256 -26.71 8.29 19.52
N ALA A 257 -28.02 8.08 19.71
CA ALA A 257 -28.85 7.21 18.87
C ALA A 257 -28.87 7.62 17.38
N THR A 258 -28.68 8.90 17.06
CA THR A 258 -28.80 9.40 15.67
C THR A 258 -27.50 9.34 14.87
N ALA A 259 -26.34 9.33 15.53
CA ALA A 259 -25.06 9.05 14.90
C ALA A 259 -24.96 7.57 14.49
N LEU A 260 -25.46 6.67 15.35
CA LEU A 260 -25.59 5.24 15.08
C LEU A 260 -26.47 4.93 13.86
N LEU A 261 -27.56 5.69 13.66
CA LEU A 261 -28.41 5.55 12.47
C LEU A 261 -27.67 5.90 11.17
N GLY A 262 -26.88 6.97 11.17
CA GLY A 262 -26.10 7.37 9.99
C GLY A 262 -25.02 6.36 9.59
N LEU A 263 -24.47 5.63 10.56
CA LEU A 263 -23.55 4.51 10.32
C LEU A 263 -24.26 3.28 9.78
N ARG A 264 -25.44 2.93 10.32
CA ARG A 264 -26.25 1.79 9.86
C ARG A 264 -26.71 1.91 8.40
N ASP A 265 -26.77 3.12 7.86
CA ASP A 265 -27.08 3.37 6.45
C ASP A 265 -25.92 3.00 5.50
N LEU A 266 -24.69 2.83 6.01
CA LEU A 266 -23.54 2.45 5.21
C LEU A 266 -23.49 0.93 5.02
N PRO A 267 -23.37 0.41 3.78
CA PRO A 267 -23.45 -1.03 3.51
C PRO A 267 -22.28 -1.84 4.11
N CYS A 268 -21.14 -1.19 4.35
CA CYS A 268 -19.96 -1.80 4.96
C CYS A 268 -19.98 -1.78 6.49
N TYR A 269 -20.95 -1.10 7.10
CA TYR A 269 -21.04 -1.01 8.55
C TYR A 269 -21.59 -2.31 9.15
N ASP A 270 -20.90 -2.81 10.16
CA ASP A 270 -21.30 -3.97 10.97
C ASP A 270 -21.16 -3.61 12.45
N GLU A 271 -22.28 -3.60 13.17
CA GLU A 271 -22.37 -3.29 14.60
C GLU A 271 -21.50 -4.24 15.45
N LYS A 272 -21.25 -5.49 15.05
CA LYS A 272 -20.40 -6.40 15.84
C LYS A 272 -18.92 -6.11 15.72
N ILE A 273 -18.52 -5.45 14.63
CA ILE A 273 -17.12 -5.22 14.27
C ILE A 273 -16.73 -3.77 14.57
N HIS A 274 -17.66 -2.84 14.34
CA HIS A 274 -17.40 -1.40 14.35
C HIS A 274 -17.93 -0.67 15.59
N LEU A 275 -18.84 -1.28 16.38
CA LEU A 275 -19.17 -0.77 17.70
C LEU A 275 -18.29 -1.44 18.75
N ASP A 276 -17.21 -0.74 19.09
CA ASP A 276 -16.59 -0.86 20.40
C ASP A 276 -17.18 0.19 21.35
N GLU A 277 -16.78 0.15 22.62
CA GLU A 277 -17.16 1.10 23.68
C GLU A 277 -16.87 2.57 23.32
N PHE A 278 -16.21 2.84 22.19
CA PHE A 278 -15.63 4.12 21.82
C PHE A 278 -16.06 4.65 20.45
N ASN A 279 -17.14 4.12 19.87
CA ASN A 279 -17.82 4.71 18.70
C ASN A 279 -16.88 4.77 17.47
N TYR A 280 -16.47 3.60 17.00
CA TYR A 280 -15.54 3.36 15.87
C TYR A 280 -14.06 3.71 16.13
N ALA A 281 -13.72 4.59 17.07
CA ALA A 281 -12.32 4.92 17.38
C ALA A 281 -11.66 3.89 18.31
N ARG A 282 -10.56 3.26 17.89
CA ARG A 282 -9.87 2.27 18.72
C ARG A 282 -9.16 2.92 19.92
N PRO A 283 -8.92 2.19 21.03
CA PRO A 283 -8.31 2.76 22.24
C PRO A 283 -6.99 3.51 21.99
N CYS A 284 -6.09 2.99 21.14
CA CYS A 284 -4.83 3.68 20.85
C CYS A 284 -5.06 4.99 20.08
N GLU A 285 -6.00 5.02 19.13
CA GLU A 285 -6.31 6.24 18.37
C GLU A 285 -6.86 7.35 19.28
N ILE A 286 -7.64 6.99 20.30
CA ILE A 286 -8.11 7.95 21.31
C ILE A 286 -6.93 8.52 22.09
N LEU A 287 -6.00 7.67 22.52
CA LEU A 287 -4.77 8.12 23.19
C LEU A 287 -3.94 9.03 22.28
N LYS A 288 -3.78 8.66 21.01
CA LYS A 288 -3.09 9.46 20.00
C LYS A 288 -3.76 10.82 19.82
N ARG A 289 -5.10 10.88 19.68
CA ARG A 289 -5.85 12.14 19.59
C ARG A 289 -5.66 13.02 20.82
N ARG A 290 -5.73 12.45 22.03
CA ARG A 290 -5.50 13.19 23.28
C ARG A 290 -4.10 13.80 23.30
N LEU A 291 -3.08 13.01 22.98
CA LEU A 291 -1.71 13.49 22.94
C LEU A 291 -1.49 14.59 21.89
N ILE A 292 -2.08 14.43 20.71
CA ILE A 292 -2.08 15.45 19.66
C ILE A 292 -2.71 16.75 20.19
N ASN A 293 -3.88 16.67 20.82
CA ASN A 293 -4.55 17.84 21.38
C ASN A 293 -3.69 18.53 22.44
N THR A 294 -3.09 17.77 23.36
CA THR A 294 -2.17 18.31 24.37
C THR A 294 -0.97 19.01 23.71
N ILE A 295 -0.39 18.44 22.65
CA ILE A 295 0.71 19.07 21.90
C ILE A 295 0.26 20.35 21.17
N LEU A 296 -0.96 20.36 20.61
CA LEU A 296 -1.53 21.52 19.96
C LEU A 296 -1.84 22.65 20.96
N GLU A 297 -2.31 22.30 22.16
CA GLU A 297 -2.54 23.23 23.27
C GLU A 297 -1.23 23.79 23.84
N SER A 298 -0.17 22.97 23.93
CA SER A 298 1.16 23.40 24.42
C SER A 298 1.95 24.23 23.39
N LYS A 299 1.50 24.29 22.12
CA LYS A 299 2.16 25.01 21.02
C LYS A 299 2.04 26.54 21.07
N LEU A 300 1.69 27.12 22.22
CA LEU A 300 1.81 28.56 22.49
C LEU A 300 3.23 29.01 22.86
N GLY A 301 4.25 28.14 22.86
CA GLY A 301 5.60 28.58 23.28
C GLY A 301 6.85 27.84 22.81
N GLU A 302 6.88 26.51 22.59
CA GLU A 302 8.17 25.81 22.44
C GLU A 302 8.23 24.65 21.43
N PHE A 303 9.42 24.47 20.86
CA PHE A 303 9.80 23.37 19.96
C PHE A 303 9.84 22.05 20.73
N ILE A 304 8.73 21.32 20.76
CA ILE A 304 8.70 19.92 21.18
C ILE A 304 9.04 19.03 19.97
N ASP A 305 9.95 18.07 20.17
CA ASP A 305 10.26 17.00 19.23
C ASP A 305 9.07 16.01 19.17
N ALA A 306 7.98 16.48 18.54
CA ALA A 306 6.68 15.81 18.51
C ALA A 306 6.67 14.48 17.75
N GLU A 307 7.76 14.16 17.04
CA GLU A 307 7.89 12.95 16.22
C GLU A 307 8.04 11.68 17.08
N SER A 308 8.70 11.78 18.24
CA SER A 308 8.89 10.65 19.18
C SER A 308 7.61 10.32 19.98
N HIS A 309 6.79 11.31 20.28
CA HIS A 309 5.65 11.13 21.19
C HIS A 309 4.38 10.66 20.48
N VAL A 310 4.15 10.98 19.20
CA VAL A 310 2.83 10.79 18.55
C VAL A 310 2.69 9.45 17.81
N ASP A 311 3.77 8.73 17.58
CA ASP A 311 3.76 7.49 16.80
C ASP A 311 3.66 6.23 17.69
N VAL A 312 2.64 6.21 18.55
CA VAL A 312 2.35 5.11 19.51
C VAL A 312 1.40 4.03 18.97
N CYS A 313 0.73 4.32 17.85
CA CYS A 313 -0.26 3.43 17.24
C CYS A 313 0.16 2.96 15.85
N ASP A 314 -0.24 1.75 15.52
CA ASP A 314 -0.18 1.20 14.17
C ASP A 314 -1.33 1.73 13.28
N PRO A 315 -1.21 1.59 11.94
CA PRO A 315 -2.21 2.07 10.98
C PRO A 315 -3.64 1.53 11.11
N ASP A 316 -3.84 0.42 11.80
CA ASP A 316 -5.18 -0.12 12.10
C ASP A 316 -5.78 0.46 13.39
N GLY A 317 -5.08 1.38 14.05
CA GLY A 317 -5.46 1.93 15.34
C GLY A 317 -5.13 1.06 16.54
N SER A 318 -4.40 -0.05 16.35
CA SER A 318 -3.84 -0.85 17.44
C SER A 318 -2.57 -0.20 18.01
N PHE A 319 -2.10 -0.68 19.17
CA PHE A 319 -0.82 -0.23 19.73
C PHE A 319 0.35 -0.77 18.91
N LYS A 320 1.36 0.07 18.68
CA LYS A 320 2.63 -0.39 18.11
C LYS A 320 3.24 -1.51 18.93
N SER A 321 3.93 -2.42 18.26
CA SER A 321 4.54 -3.60 18.87
C SER A 321 5.55 -3.29 19.97
N VAL A 322 6.32 -2.20 19.85
CA VAL A 322 7.30 -1.75 20.85
C VAL A 322 6.69 -0.62 21.67
N GLN A 323 6.66 -0.78 22.99
CA GLN A 323 6.27 0.25 23.94
C GLN A 323 7.40 0.51 24.94
N ILE A 324 7.45 1.73 25.45
CA ILE A 324 8.52 2.21 26.33
C ILE A 324 7.87 2.85 27.55
N ASP A 325 8.30 2.45 28.74
CA ASP A 325 7.99 3.12 30.00
C ASP A 325 9.22 3.89 30.54
N ASP A 326 9.23 4.24 31.82
CA ASP A 326 10.33 5.01 32.41
C ASP A 326 11.65 4.23 32.43
N LEU A 327 11.59 2.90 32.61
CA LEU A 327 12.77 2.05 32.85
C LEU A 327 12.95 0.95 31.79
N LEU A 328 11.87 0.55 31.12
CA LEU A 328 11.81 -0.66 30.32
C LEU A 328 11.31 -0.37 28.90
N THR A 329 11.79 -1.20 27.96
CA THR A 329 11.24 -1.35 26.62
C THR A 329 10.68 -2.75 26.49
N PHE A 330 9.45 -2.90 25.99
CA PHE A 330 8.74 -4.18 26.00
C PHE A 330 7.83 -4.37 24.79
N CYS A 331 7.54 -5.63 24.46
CA CYS A 331 6.60 -5.98 23.40
C CYS A 331 5.16 -6.01 23.92
N VAL A 332 4.23 -5.44 23.15
CA VAL A 332 2.79 -5.50 23.44
C VAL A 332 2.00 -6.10 22.29
N ASP A 333 0.82 -6.65 22.57
CA ASP A 333 -0.19 -7.10 21.61
C ASP A 333 -0.94 -5.92 20.96
N GLN A 334 -1.91 -6.20 20.09
CA GLN A 334 -2.71 -5.17 19.42
C GLN A 334 -3.52 -4.29 20.39
N ARG A 335 -3.79 -4.78 21.60
CA ARG A 335 -4.56 -4.09 22.65
C ARG A 335 -3.65 -3.34 23.62
N GLY A 336 -2.33 -3.47 23.50
CA GLY A 336 -1.35 -2.85 24.39
C GLY A 336 -0.99 -3.72 25.61
N ASN A 337 -1.44 -4.97 25.69
CA ASN A 337 -1.05 -5.88 26.77
C ASN A 337 0.35 -6.44 26.51
N ARG A 338 1.14 -6.63 27.56
CA ARG A 338 2.49 -7.19 27.46
C ARG A 338 2.44 -8.63 26.91
N ILE A 339 3.29 -8.91 25.91
CA ILE A 339 3.47 -10.26 25.35
C ILE A 339 4.61 -10.93 26.09
N GLU A 340 4.31 -12.01 26.82
CA GLU A 340 5.28 -12.84 27.54
C GLU A 340 6.33 -11.97 28.30
N ASP A 341 7.55 -12.47 28.45
CA ASP A 341 8.66 -11.76 29.13
C ASP A 341 9.62 -11.09 28.12
N PHE A 342 9.08 -10.54 27.02
CA PHE A 342 9.87 -9.78 26.05
C PHE A 342 10.10 -8.35 26.50
N VAL A 343 10.95 -8.20 27.50
CA VAL A 343 11.21 -6.95 28.23
C VAL A 343 12.71 -6.76 28.43
N VAL A 344 13.20 -5.56 28.16
CA VAL A 344 14.61 -5.20 28.33
C VAL A 344 14.75 -3.81 28.94
N GLU A 345 15.90 -3.51 29.52
CA GLU A 345 16.20 -2.18 30.06
C GLU A 345 16.24 -1.13 28.94
N LYS A 346 15.56 0.00 29.12
CA LYS A 346 15.36 1.04 28.10
C LYS A 346 16.64 1.56 27.45
N ASN A 347 17.74 1.63 28.21
CA ASN A 347 19.03 2.17 27.73
C ASN A 347 20.00 1.08 27.26
N SER A 348 19.56 -0.18 27.18
CA SER A 348 20.38 -1.30 26.72
C SER A 348 20.54 -1.32 25.19
N TYR A 349 21.55 -2.05 24.71
CA TYR A 349 21.70 -2.34 23.28
C TYR A 349 20.49 -3.09 22.71
N ASP A 350 19.90 -3.97 23.52
CA ASP A 350 18.73 -4.76 23.14
C ASP A 350 17.50 -3.88 22.89
N ALA A 351 17.31 -2.83 23.71
CA ALA A 351 16.23 -1.86 23.52
C ALA A 351 16.38 -1.06 22.22
N GLN A 352 17.61 -0.71 21.82
CA GLN A 352 17.85 0.05 20.59
C GLN A 352 17.55 -0.76 19.32
N ASN A 353 17.66 -2.08 19.39
CA ASN A 353 17.42 -2.99 18.25
C ASN A 353 16.06 -3.71 18.34
N MET A 354 15.26 -3.42 19.37
CA MET A 354 13.97 -4.06 19.63
C MET A 354 12.96 -3.73 18.54
N ASN A 355 12.39 -4.76 17.90
CA ASN A 355 11.35 -4.60 16.88
C ASN A 355 10.09 -5.46 17.15
N CYS A 356 10.16 -6.41 18.09
CA CYS A 356 9.05 -7.27 18.49
C CYS A 356 8.41 -8.10 17.36
N LYS A 357 9.08 -8.26 16.20
CA LYS A 357 8.52 -8.98 15.04
C LYS A 357 8.31 -10.47 15.34
N CYS A 358 9.21 -11.08 16.12
CA CYS A 358 9.06 -12.47 16.52
C CYS A 358 7.99 -12.61 17.59
N ALA A 359 8.01 -11.76 18.62
CA ALA A 359 7.00 -11.76 19.67
C ALA A 359 5.57 -11.63 19.12
N ARG A 360 5.35 -10.72 18.16
CA ARG A 360 4.05 -10.55 17.48
C ARG A 360 3.65 -11.75 16.63
N ALA A 361 4.58 -12.32 15.87
CA ALA A 361 4.31 -13.52 15.08
C ALA A 361 3.99 -14.72 15.97
N ARG A 362 4.71 -14.86 17.09
CA ARG A 362 4.47 -15.89 18.10
C ARG A 362 3.08 -15.77 18.72
N GLN A 363 2.70 -14.57 19.16
CA GLN A 363 1.35 -14.30 19.69
C GLN A 363 0.27 -14.61 18.65
N LEU A 364 0.43 -14.13 17.41
CA LEU A 364 -0.50 -14.39 16.31
C LEU A 364 -0.71 -15.89 16.07
N LEU A 365 0.36 -16.68 16.10
CA LEU A 365 0.32 -18.13 15.93
C LEU A 365 -0.37 -18.81 17.13
N MET A 366 -0.10 -18.35 18.36
CA MET A 366 -0.76 -18.85 19.57
C MET A 366 -2.26 -18.60 19.55
N ASP A 367 -2.69 -17.38 19.19
CA ASP A 367 -4.11 -17.00 19.09
C ASP A 367 -4.86 -17.82 18.05
N ASN A 368 -4.15 -18.35 17.05
CA ASN A 368 -4.68 -19.22 16.00
C ASN A 368 -4.40 -20.71 16.24
N ASN A 369 -4.02 -21.11 17.46
CA ASN A 369 -3.79 -22.50 17.88
C ASN A 369 -2.70 -23.26 17.10
N TYR A 370 -1.68 -22.56 16.61
CA TYR A 370 -0.50 -23.21 16.02
C TYR A 370 0.41 -23.77 17.11
N LEU A 371 0.93 -24.99 16.90
CA LEU A 371 1.81 -25.67 17.86
C LEU A 371 3.30 -25.34 17.66
N GLU A 372 3.71 -25.11 16.41
CA GLU A 372 5.09 -24.74 16.08
C GLU A 372 5.23 -23.21 16.17
N LEU A 373 5.77 -22.74 17.29
CA LEU A 373 5.99 -21.31 17.55
C LEU A 373 7.46 -20.93 17.35
N PRO A 374 7.78 -19.74 16.81
CA PRO A 374 9.15 -19.29 16.66
C PRO A 374 9.81 -19.01 18.02
N GLU A 375 11.13 -19.20 18.07
CA GLU A 375 11.96 -18.80 19.20
C GLU A 375 12.40 -17.34 19.04
N CYS A 376 12.19 -16.56 20.09
CA CYS A 376 12.46 -15.13 20.10
C CYS A 376 13.56 -14.80 21.12
N CYS A 377 14.32 -13.74 20.82
CA CYS A 377 15.24 -13.12 21.75
C CYS A 377 14.49 -12.37 22.88
N PRO A 378 15.15 -12.04 24.00
CA PRO A 378 14.53 -11.27 25.09
C PRO A 378 13.94 -9.92 24.65
N ASN A 379 14.50 -9.29 23.61
CA ASN A 379 13.94 -8.09 22.99
C ASN A 379 12.82 -8.36 21.95
N GLY A 380 12.27 -9.58 21.91
CA GLY A 380 11.18 -9.96 21.01
C GLY A 380 11.55 -10.04 19.52
N ASN A 381 12.84 -9.94 19.18
CA ASN A 381 13.34 -10.16 17.83
C ASN A 381 13.44 -11.65 17.50
N TYR A 382 13.54 -11.99 16.21
CA TYR A 382 13.82 -13.36 15.80
C TYR A 382 15.22 -13.77 16.24
N ARG A 383 15.34 -14.96 16.84
CA ARG A 383 16.65 -15.57 17.07
C ARG A 383 17.29 -15.88 15.71
N LYS A 384 18.56 -15.51 15.52
CA LYS A 384 19.24 -15.68 14.23
C LYS A 384 19.34 -17.15 13.80
N VAL A 385 19.33 -18.09 14.75
CA VAL A 385 19.23 -19.54 14.50
C VAL A 385 17.79 -19.98 14.74
N ALA A 386 17.12 -20.47 13.69
CA ALA A 386 15.79 -21.06 13.78
C ALA A 386 15.86 -22.57 13.51
N CYS A 387 15.22 -23.36 14.35
CA CYS A 387 15.18 -24.82 14.23
C CYS A 387 13.74 -25.29 14.04
N ARG A 388 13.51 -26.13 13.03
CA ARG A 388 12.20 -26.70 12.71
C ARG A 388 12.34 -28.16 12.30
N ARG A 389 11.60 -29.05 12.98
CA ARG A 389 11.54 -30.49 12.67
C ARG A 389 12.93 -31.16 12.54
N GLY A 390 13.87 -30.79 13.43
CA GLY A 390 15.22 -31.35 13.46
C GLY A 390 16.24 -30.70 12.53
N PHE A 391 15.83 -29.68 11.76
CA PHE A 391 16.72 -28.90 10.88
C PHE A 391 16.83 -27.47 11.37
N CYS A 392 18.05 -26.96 11.48
CA CYS A 392 18.36 -25.59 11.91
C CYS A 392 18.97 -24.80 10.77
N HIS A 393 18.62 -23.52 10.68
CA HIS A 393 19.11 -22.59 9.65
C HIS A 393 19.21 -21.18 10.21
N CYS A 394 19.92 -20.32 9.48
CA CYS A 394 19.97 -18.89 9.80
C CYS A 394 18.73 -18.18 9.25
N VAL A 395 18.21 -17.22 10.01
CA VAL A 395 17.13 -16.33 9.60
C VAL A 395 17.55 -14.86 9.65
N ASP A 396 16.91 -14.03 8.83
CA ASP A 396 17.06 -12.58 8.87
C ASP A 396 16.22 -11.92 9.98
N VAL A 397 16.27 -10.59 10.05
CA VAL A 397 15.51 -9.77 11.03
C VAL A 397 13.98 -9.92 10.91
N ASN A 398 13.48 -10.51 9.82
CA ASN A 398 12.05 -10.74 9.58
C ASN A 398 11.65 -12.20 9.82
N GLY A 399 12.60 -13.10 10.11
CA GLY A 399 12.38 -14.53 10.29
C GLY A 399 12.50 -15.36 9.01
N LEU A 400 12.96 -14.79 7.90
CA LEU A 400 13.15 -15.51 6.64
C LEU A 400 14.47 -16.26 6.63
N GLN A 401 14.47 -17.51 6.16
CA GLN A 401 15.69 -18.31 6.02
C GLN A 401 16.69 -17.63 5.07
N VAL A 402 17.98 -17.60 5.46
CA VAL A 402 19.09 -17.01 4.68
C VAL A 402 20.29 -17.93 4.48
N SER A 403 20.26 -19.14 5.05
CA SER A 403 21.32 -20.15 4.87
C SER A 403 20.75 -21.52 4.57
N LEU A 404 21.60 -22.42 4.09
CA LEU A 404 21.32 -23.86 4.10
C LEU A 404 21.04 -24.35 5.52
N GLU A 405 20.15 -25.32 5.62
CA GLU A 405 19.90 -26.02 6.87
C GLU A 405 21.00 -27.05 7.21
N VAL A 406 21.16 -27.28 8.51
CA VAL A 406 21.94 -28.36 9.09
C VAL A 406 21.04 -29.16 10.04
N ILE A 407 21.38 -30.41 10.31
CA ILE A 407 20.72 -31.16 11.39
C ILE A 407 20.98 -30.47 12.74
N ASP A 408 20.02 -30.52 13.68
CA ASP A 408 20.09 -29.79 14.96
C ASP A 408 21.39 -30.06 15.74
N MET A 409 21.90 -31.30 15.74
CA MET A 409 23.18 -31.66 16.37
C MET A 409 24.38 -30.87 15.81
N GLN A 410 24.26 -30.29 14.62
CA GLN A 410 25.30 -29.52 13.94
C GLN A 410 25.02 -28.02 13.87
N LYS A 411 24.02 -27.50 14.62
CA LYS A 411 23.67 -26.07 14.60
C LYS A 411 24.83 -25.12 14.89
N ILE A 412 25.84 -25.58 15.63
CA ILE A 412 27.07 -24.83 15.92
C ILE A 412 27.88 -24.45 14.66
N LYS A 413 27.64 -25.15 13.54
CA LYS A 413 28.30 -24.90 12.24
C LYS A 413 27.61 -23.79 11.45
N LEU A 414 26.44 -23.34 11.87
CA LEU A 414 25.74 -22.26 11.18
C LEU A 414 26.53 -20.95 11.34
N PRO A 415 26.65 -20.14 10.27
CA PRO A 415 27.39 -18.89 10.32
C PRO A 415 26.81 -17.88 11.33
N CYS A 416 25.51 -17.97 11.62
CA CYS A 416 24.81 -17.13 12.59
C CYS A 416 24.82 -17.66 14.03
N PHE A 417 25.53 -18.76 14.33
CA PHE A 417 25.43 -19.40 15.64
C PHE A 417 26.02 -18.58 16.79
N GLN A 418 27.06 -17.79 16.52
CA GLN A 418 27.80 -17.04 17.54
C GLN A 418 27.02 -15.85 18.11
N ASP A 419 26.08 -15.32 17.32
CA ASP A 419 25.36 -14.09 17.62
C ASP A 419 23.86 -14.33 17.44
N GLN A 420 23.26 -14.96 18.43
CA GLN A 420 21.89 -15.50 18.32
C GLN A 420 20.80 -14.44 18.47
N CYS A 421 21.16 -13.32 19.09
CA CYS A 421 20.39 -12.10 19.26
C CYS A 421 21.38 -10.97 18.96
#